data_AF-A0A954I3L8-F1
#
_entry.id   AF-A0A954I3L8-F1
#
_cell.length_a   1.000
_cell.length_b   1.000
_cell.length_c   1.000
_cell.angle_alpha   90.00
_cell.angle_beta   90.00
_cell.angle_gamma   90.00
#
_symmetry.space_group_name_H-M   'P 1'
#
loop_
_entity.id
_entity.type
_entity.pdbx_description
1 polymer ?
#
loop_
_entity_poly.entity_id
_entity_poly.type
_entity_poly.pdbx_seq_one_letter_code
_entity_poly.pdbx_strand_id
1 'polypeptide(L)'
;ITMLAYANPQDIQDERQRSDGYGVARFHKSTREITFECWPRFSDVHNGDAAQFPGWPITVAMQDNDGRQPIGWLPEIVAPDGTHPVVQVVDESTGEPVYSVRAASNRFQPVVYAEGTYTLRVGRDAPDGETLTGLSPQERQEAGERNVQL
;
A
#
# COMPACT_ATOMS: atom_id res chain seq x y z
N ILE A 1 12.46 12.60 -5.46
CA ILE A 1 12.88 11.42 -4.65
C ILE A 1 13.06 11.91 -3.23
N THR A 2 12.37 11.29 -2.27
CA THR A 2 12.55 11.56 -0.84
C THR A 2 13.38 10.43 -0.25
N MET A 3 14.48 10.75 0.44
CA MET A 3 15.33 9.77 1.10
C MET A 3 15.11 9.87 2.61
N LEU A 4 14.59 8.79 3.21
CA LEU A 4 14.28 8.76 4.63
C LEU A 4 15.48 8.32 5.49
N ALA A 5 16.25 7.34 5.01
CA ALA A 5 17.53 6.93 5.60
C ALA A 5 18.45 6.35 4.52
N TYR A 6 19.75 6.35 4.80
CA TYR A 6 20.78 5.71 3.98
C TYR A 6 21.94 5.28 4.87
N ALA A 7 22.74 4.31 4.43
CA ALA A 7 23.93 3.86 5.12
C ALA A 7 25.06 3.69 4.11
N ASN A 8 26.03 4.60 4.13
CA ASN A 8 27.21 4.54 3.28
C ASN A 8 28.43 4.05 4.08
N PRO A 9 29.35 3.29 3.45
CA PRO A 9 30.62 2.93 4.06
C PRO A 9 31.40 4.17 4.52
N GLN A 10 31.97 4.13 5.72
CA GLN A 10 32.85 5.18 6.22
C GLN A 10 34.30 4.93 5.78
N ASP A 11 34.75 3.68 5.94
CA ASP A 11 36.04 3.19 5.46
C ASP A 11 35.87 1.78 4.92
N ILE A 12 36.21 1.58 3.64
CA ILE A 12 36.05 0.28 2.98
C ILE A 12 37.18 -0.72 3.33
N GLN A 13 38.28 -0.24 3.91
CA GLN A 13 39.42 -1.08 4.32
C GLN A 13 39.21 -1.70 5.71
N ASP A 14 38.44 -1.05 6.59
CA ASP A 14 38.04 -1.60 7.88
C ASP A 14 36.74 -2.39 7.71
N GLU A 15 36.79 -3.70 7.96
CA GLU A 15 35.63 -4.58 7.83
C GLU A 15 34.41 -4.12 8.64
N ARG A 16 34.60 -3.39 9.74
CA ARG A 16 33.51 -2.90 10.60
C ARG A 16 32.87 -1.62 10.07
N GLN A 17 33.48 -0.94 9.10
CA GLN A 17 33.06 0.36 8.57
C GLN A 17 32.63 0.30 7.10
N ARG A 18 32.52 -0.92 6.54
CA ARG A 18 32.11 -1.18 5.16
C ARG A 18 30.62 -1.00 4.90
N SER A 19 29.82 -0.81 5.95
CA SER A 19 28.36 -0.78 5.89
C SER A 19 27.76 -2.04 5.24
N ASP A 20 28.42 -3.18 5.35
CA ASP A 20 27.89 -4.48 5.00
C ASP A 20 26.92 -4.98 6.09
N GLY A 21 26.01 -5.87 5.72
CA GLY A 21 24.93 -6.28 6.61
C GLY A 21 23.76 -6.95 5.91
N TYR A 22 22.58 -6.88 6.53
CA TYR A 22 21.34 -7.42 5.98
C TYR A 22 20.15 -6.50 6.25
N GLY A 23 19.14 -6.58 5.38
CA GLY A 23 17.88 -5.88 5.56
C GLY A 23 16.76 -6.85 5.95
N VAL A 24 15.77 -6.36 6.69
CA VAL A 24 14.53 -7.10 6.99
C VAL A 24 13.34 -6.21 6.65
N ALA A 25 12.37 -6.75 5.92
CA ALA A 25 11.06 -6.13 5.73
C ALA A 25 10.02 -6.89 6.55
N ARG A 26 9.47 -6.25 7.58
CA ARG A 26 8.40 -6.77 8.44
C ARG A 26 7.05 -6.20 8.00
N PHE A 27 6.13 -7.09 7.62
CA PHE A 27 4.78 -6.73 7.19
C PHE A 27 3.79 -6.90 8.34
N HIS A 28 3.24 -5.80 8.84
CA HIS A 28 2.20 -5.79 9.86
C HIS A 28 0.83 -5.83 9.19
N LYS A 29 0.40 -7.04 8.81
CA LYS A 29 -0.80 -7.22 7.95
C LYS A 29 -2.09 -6.63 8.53
N SER A 30 -2.23 -6.61 9.86
CA SER A 30 -3.41 -6.04 10.54
C SER A 30 -3.44 -4.52 10.48
N THR A 31 -2.30 -3.85 10.67
CA THR A 31 -2.20 -2.38 10.65
C THR A 31 -1.86 -1.82 9.27
N ARG A 32 -1.49 -2.69 8.31
CA ARG A 32 -1.07 -2.33 6.95
C ARG A 32 0.17 -1.47 6.91
N GLU A 33 1.10 -1.76 7.79
CA GLU A 33 2.38 -1.08 7.85
C GLU A 33 3.51 -2.02 7.45
N ILE A 34 4.60 -1.42 6.98
CA ILE A 34 5.82 -2.13 6.63
C ILE A 34 6.96 -1.47 7.40
N THR A 35 7.61 -2.25 8.26
CA THR A 35 8.85 -1.82 8.93
C THR A 35 10.02 -2.37 8.15
N PHE A 36 10.87 -1.48 7.65
CA PHE A 36 12.14 -1.83 7.04
C PHE A 36 13.25 -1.64 8.06
N GLU A 37 14.12 -2.63 8.17
CA GLU A 37 15.25 -2.67 9.09
C GLU A 37 16.55 -2.80 8.29
N CYS A 38 17.64 -2.25 8.82
CA CYS A 38 18.95 -2.30 8.19
C CYS A 38 20.04 -2.55 9.24
N TRP A 39 20.53 -3.78 9.28
CA TRP A 39 21.42 -4.28 10.32
C TRP A 39 22.86 -4.37 9.82
N PRO A 40 23.84 -3.74 10.51
CA PRO A 40 25.26 -3.96 10.26
C PRO A 40 25.66 -5.44 10.44
N ARG A 41 26.62 -5.94 9.66
CA ARG A 41 27.05 -7.35 9.69
C ARG A 41 27.45 -7.85 11.08
N PHE A 42 28.10 -6.99 11.86
CA PHE A 42 28.62 -7.32 13.20
C PHE A 42 27.76 -6.77 14.33
N SER A 43 26.50 -6.41 14.07
CA SER A 43 25.59 -5.88 15.09
C SER A 43 25.24 -6.95 16.13
N ASP A 44 25.19 -6.56 17.41
CA ASP A 44 24.55 -7.36 18.45
C ASP A 44 23.06 -7.01 18.52
N VAL A 45 22.21 -7.93 18.04
CA VAL A 45 20.76 -7.76 17.97
C VAL A 45 20.09 -7.67 19.33
N HIS A 46 20.76 -8.08 20.42
CA HIS A 46 20.23 -7.92 21.77
C HIS A 46 20.14 -6.45 22.21
N ASN A 47 20.86 -5.55 21.53
CA ASN A 47 20.75 -4.10 21.74
C ASN A 47 19.53 -3.47 21.06
N GLY A 48 18.70 -4.26 20.38
CA GLY A 48 17.47 -3.80 19.73
C GLY A 48 17.73 -2.82 18.59
N ASP A 49 16.77 -1.92 18.34
CA ASP A 49 16.80 -1.00 17.19
C ASP A 49 18.02 -0.07 17.17
N ALA A 50 18.59 0.23 18.33
CA ALA A 50 19.80 1.06 18.43
C ALA A 50 21.05 0.41 17.81
N ALA A 51 21.02 -0.89 17.51
CA ALA A 51 22.10 -1.59 16.81
C ALA A 51 21.98 -1.56 15.27
N GLN A 52 20.89 -1.01 14.73
CA GLN A 52 20.73 -0.80 13.29
C GLN A 52 21.55 0.40 12.80
N PHE A 53 21.65 0.58 11.48
CA PHE A 53 22.25 1.80 10.93
C PHE A 53 21.45 3.04 11.35
N PRO A 54 22.10 4.21 11.48
CA PRO A 54 21.41 5.45 11.83
C PRO A 54 20.22 5.75 10.92
N GLY A 55 19.08 6.11 11.52
CA GLY A 55 17.83 6.37 10.81
C GLY A 55 16.98 5.13 10.54
N TRP A 56 17.43 3.94 10.92
CA TRP A 56 16.65 2.69 10.87
C TRP A 56 16.24 2.25 12.28
N PRO A 57 15.13 1.49 12.42
CA PRO A 57 14.21 1.07 11.37
C PRO A 57 13.26 2.20 10.93
N ILE A 58 12.64 2.03 9.76
CA ILE A 58 11.60 2.95 9.25
C ILE A 58 10.31 2.16 9.07
N THR A 59 9.22 2.68 9.62
CA THR A 59 7.86 2.16 9.39
C THR A 59 7.08 3.12 8.50
N VAL A 60 6.47 2.58 7.43
CA VAL A 60 5.58 3.33 6.52
C VAL A 60 4.24 2.63 6.41
N ALA A 61 3.16 3.38 6.17
CA ALA A 61 1.89 2.77 5.82
C ALA A 61 1.97 2.24 4.38
N MET A 62 1.28 1.12 4.11
CA MET A 62 1.23 0.53 2.77
C MET A 62 0.77 1.54 1.73
N GLN A 63 -0.21 2.38 2.07
CA GLN A 63 -0.75 3.41 1.18
C GLN A 63 0.24 4.53 0.84
N ASP A 64 1.25 4.77 1.68
CA ASP A 64 2.25 5.84 1.44
C ASP A 64 3.15 5.51 0.23
N ASN A 65 3.15 4.26 -0.23
CA ASN A 65 3.87 3.84 -1.43
C ASN A 65 3.21 4.34 -2.72
N ASP A 66 1.97 4.85 -2.66
CA ASP A 66 1.29 5.45 -3.80
C ASP A 66 1.25 6.98 -3.66
N GLY A 67 2.23 7.65 -4.28
CA GLY A 67 2.36 9.12 -4.24
C GLY A 67 1.41 9.87 -5.17
N ARG A 68 0.55 9.18 -5.93
CA ARG A 68 -0.38 9.84 -6.87
C ARG A 68 -1.40 10.66 -6.10
N GLN A 69 -1.74 11.84 -6.64
CA GLN A 69 -2.72 12.73 -6.01
C GLN A 69 -4.13 12.36 -6.47
N PRO A 70 -5.05 12.06 -5.53
CA PRO A 70 -6.46 11.86 -5.85
C PRO A 70 -7.04 13.04 -6.62
N ILE A 71 -7.82 12.75 -7.66
CA ILE A 71 -8.65 13.77 -8.31
C ILE A 71 -10.15 13.56 -8.09
N GLY A 72 -10.53 12.35 -7.65
CA GLY A 72 -11.92 12.01 -7.38
C GLY A 72 -12.09 10.60 -6.82
N TRP A 73 -13.32 10.28 -6.46
CA TRP A 73 -13.71 9.03 -5.82
C TRP A 73 -14.74 8.29 -6.67
N LEU A 74 -14.69 6.97 -6.59
CA LEU A 74 -15.73 6.08 -7.10
C LEU A 74 -16.68 5.71 -5.95
N PRO A 75 -17.86 5.12 -6.23
CA PRO A 75 -18.81 4.77 -5.18
C PRO A 75 -18.17 3.91 -4.08
N GLU A 76 -18.52 4.19 -2.82
CA GLU A 76 -18.06 3.37 -1.71
C GLU A 76 -18.67 1.98 -1.81
N ILE A 77 -17.80 0.98 -1.81
CA ILE A 77 -18.19 -0.43 -1.79
C ILE A 77 -18.45 -0.85 -0.35
N VAL A 78 -19.62 -1.44 -0.12
CA VAL A 78 -20.05 -1.95 1.19
C VAL A 78 -20.37 -3.43 1.06
N ALA A 79 -19.69 -4.28 1.84
CA ALA A 79 -19.97 -5.71 1.96
C ALA A 79 -20.84 -5.93 3.21
N PRO A 80 -22.16 -6.17 3.07
CA PRO A 80 -23.07 -6.23 4.22
C PRO A 80 -22.87 -7.45 5.11
N ASP A 81 -22.24 -8.50 4.59
CA ASP A 81 -21.92 -9.74 5.31
C ASP A 81 -20.69 -9.60 6.25
N GLY A 82 -20.05 -8.42 6.27
CA GLY A 82 -18.87 -8.14 7.09
C GLY A 82 -17.55 -8.59 6.46
N THR A 83 -17.57 -9.15 5.25
CA THR A 83 -16.36 -9.56 4.53
C THR A 83 -15.50 -8.34 4.20
N HIS A 84 -14.17 -8.51 4.22
CA HIS A 84 -13.23 -7.48 3.73
C HIS A 84 -12.94 -7.76 2.24
N PRO A 85 -13.63 -7.07 1.29
CA PRO A 85 -13.53 -7.38 -0.12
C PRO A 85 -12.14 -7.14 -0.70
N VAL A 86 -11.82 -7.85 -1.78
CA VAL A 86 -10.82 -7.43 -2.75
C VAL A 86 -11.48 -6.56 -3.81
N VAL A 87 -10.97 -5.34 -3.98
CA VAL A 87 -11.45 -4.36 -4.95
C VAL A 87 -10.34 -4.06 -5.94
N GLN A 88 -10.66 -4.13 -7.23
CA GLN A 88 -9.79 -3.72 -8.32
C GLN A 88 -10.44 -2.56 -9.08
N VAL A 89 -9.66 -1.51 -9.33
CA VAL A 89 -10.01 -0.40 -10.22
C VAL A 89 -9.34 -0.64 -11.56
N VAL A 90 -10.11 -0.59 -12.64
CA VAL A 90 -9.63 -0.76 -14.02
C VAL A 90 -9.96 0.50 -14.80
N ASP A 91 -8.98 1.03 -15.53
CA ASP A 91 -9.19 2.13 -16.48
C ASP A 91 -9.82 1.56 -17.76
N GLU A 92 -11.02 2.00 -18.13
CA GLU A 92 -11.74 1.43 -19.27
C GLU A 92 -11.14 1.82 -20.62
N SER A 93 -10.39 2.92 -20.70
CA SER A 93 -9.76 3.36 -21.95
C SER A 93 -8.60 2.48 -22.36
N THR A 94 -7.92 1.89 -21.37
CA THR A 94 -6.75 1.00 -21.57
C THR A 94 -7.07 -0.47 -21.31
N GLY A 95 -8.09 -0.76 -20.50
CA GLY A 95 -8.38 -2.09 -19.99
C GLY A 95 -7.43 -2.54 -18.87
N GLU A 96 -6.53 -1.68 -18.41
CA GLU A 96 -5.49 -2.02 -17.45
C GLU A 96 -5.92 -1.75 -15.99
N PRO A 97 -5.53 -2.61 -15.04
CA PRO A 97 -5.72 -2.33 -13.62
C PRO A 97 -4.94 -1.09 -13.17
N VAL A 98 -5.63 -0.13 -12.57
CA VAL A 98 -5.01 1.01 -11.87
C VAL A 98 -4.40 0.55 -10.55
N TYR A 99 -5.14 -0.28 -9.80
CA TYR A 99 -4.68 -1.01 -8.62
C TYR A 99 -5.66 -2.11 -8.21
N SER A 100 -5.19 -3.03 -7.37
CA SER A 100 -6.00 -3.99 -6.62
C SER A 100 -5.65 -3.93 -5.15
N VAL A 101 -6.66 -3.95 -4.26
CA VAL A 101 -6.45 -3.86 -2.82
C VAL A 101 -7.50 -4.65 -2.05
N ARG A 102 -7.10 -5.29 -0.96
CA ARG A 102 -8.05 -5.79 0.04
C ARG A 102 -8.49 -4.65 0.94
N ALA A 103 -9.79 -4.46 1.13
CA ALA A 103 -10.34 -3.46 2.04
C ALA A 103 -9.91 -3.70 3.50
N ALA A 104 -9.71 -2.62 4.27
CA ALA A 104 -9.33 -2.69 5.68
C ALA A 104 -10.48 -3.11 6.59
N SER A 105 -11.69 -2.87 6.12
CA SER A 105 -12.95 -3.23 6.73
C SER A 105 -13.87 -3.81 5.65
N ASN A 106 -15.14 -3.99 5.98
CA ASN A 106 -16.19 -4.31 5.02
C ASN A 106 -16.64 -3.11 4.17
N ARG A 107 -15.95 -1.96 4.28
CA ARG A 107 -16.18 -0.77 3.47
C ARG A 107 -14.89 -0.33 2.79
N PHE A 108 -14.99 0.13 1.56
CA PHE A 108 -13.86 0.71 0.84
C PHE A 108 -14.33 1.70 -0.21
N GLN A 109 -13.84 2.93 -0.13
CA GLN A 109 -14.10 3.95 -1.13
C GLN A 109 -12.91 4.07 -2.09
N PRO A 110 -13.02 3.62 -3.34
CA PRO A 110 -11.93 3.68 -4.31
C PRO A 110 -11.65 5.13 -4.73
N VAL A 111 -10.39 5.40 -5.02
CA VAL A 111 -9.90 6.70 -5.46
C VAL A 111 -9.30 6.57 -6.85
N VAL A 112 -9.39 7.63 -7.65
CA VAL A 112 -8.81 7.68 -8.99
C VAL A 112 -7.99 8.95 -9.16
N TYR A 113 -7.04 8.88 -10.10
CA TYR A 113 -5.93 9.84 -10.22
C TYR A 113 -5.92 10.57 -11.58
N ALA A 114 -6.92 10.30 -12.43
CA ALA A 114 -7.11 10.93 -13.71
C ALA A 114 -8.62 10.98 -14.04
N GLU A 115 -8.98 11.86 -14.97
CA GLU A 115 -10.33 11.91 -15.53
C GLU A 115 -10.55 10.68 -16.40
N GLY A 116 -11.78 10.20 -16.48
CA GLY A 116 -12.10 9.07 -17.35
C GLY A 116 -13.27 8.23 -16.86
N THR A 117 -13.30 7.00 -17.35
CA THR A 117 -14.31 6.01 -17.01
C THR A 117 -13.64 4.76 -16.49
N TYR A 118 -14.16 4.24 -15.39
CA TYR A 118 -13.55 3.17 -14.62
C TYR A 118 -14.54 2.04 -14.37
N THR A 119 -13.98 0.84 -14.32
CA THR A 119 -14.67 -0.36 -13.84
C THR A 119 -14.14 -0.72 -12.45
N LEU A 120 -15.06 -0.97 -11.51
CA LEU A 120 -14.76 -1.65 -10.25
C LEU A 120 -15.07 -3.13 -10.37
N ARG A 121 -14.11 -3.98 -10.02
CA ARG A 121 -14.33 -5.41 -9.81
C ARG A 121 -14.16 -5.74 -8.34
N VAL A 122 -15.12 -6.45 -7.77
CA VAL A 122 -15.18 -6.73 -6.34
C VAL A 122 -15.42 -8.22 -6.11
N GLY A 123 -14.68 -8.83 -5.19
CA GLY A 123 -14.92 -10.21 -4.79
C GLY A 123 -14.38 -10.52 -3.39
N ARG A 124 -14.70 -11.70 -2.88
CA ARG A 124 -14.34 -12.15 -1.52
C ARG A 124 -12.84 -12.35 -1.37
N ASP A 125 -12.24 -13.07 -2.32
CA ASP A 125 -10.83 -13.47 -2.27
C ASP A 125 -9.98 -12.94 -3.42
N ALA A 126 -10.61 -12.71 -4.56
CA ALA A 126 -10.04 -12.12 -5.76
C ALA A 126 -11.05 -11.10 -6.34
N PRO A 127 -10.64 -10.21 -7.27
CA PRO A 127 -11.55 -9.27 -7.93
C PRO A 127 -12.30 -9.94 -9.09
N ASP A 128 -12.99 -11.05 -8.82
CA ASP A 128 -13.63 -11.94 -9.80
C ASP A 128 -15.16 -12.06 -9.62
N GLY A 129 -15.73 -11.26 -8.72
CA GLY A 129 -17.17 -11.20 -8.45
C GLY A 129 -17.88 -10.05 -9.17
N GLU A 130 -18.66 -9.28 -8.41
CA GLU A 130 -19.50 -8.19 -8.91
C GLU A 130 -18.66 -7.12 -9.62
N THR A 131 -19.17 -6.62 -10.74
CA THR A 131 -18.50 -5.62 -11.57
C THR A 131 -19.40 -4.42 -11.82
N LEU A 132 -18.88 -3.22 -11.57
CA LEU A 132 -19.56 -1.94 -11.80
C LEU A 132 -18.78 -1.16 -12.85
N THR A 133 -19.35 -0.95 -14.02
CA THR A 133 -18.71 -0.27 -15.17
C THR A 133 -19.22 1.16 -15.32
N GLY A 134 -18.55 1.96 -16.12
CA GLY A 134 -19.06 3.28 -16.51
C GLY A 134 -18.93 4.34 -15.41
N LEU A 135 -18.06 4.13 -14.42
CA LEU A 135 -17.94 5.02 -13.27
C LEU A 135 -16.99 6.17 -13.56
N SER A 136 -17.42 7.40 -13.31
CA SER A 136 -16.57 8.59 -13.43
C SER A 136 -16.11 9.08 -12.05
N PRO A 137 -14.96 9.76 -11.96
CA PRO A 137 -14.56 10.44 -10.74
C PRO A 137 -15.65 11.43 -10.29
N GLN A 138 -15.98 11.39 -9.00
CA GLN A 138 -16.89 12.34 -8.34
C GLN A 138 -16.25 12.92 -7.08
N GLU A 139 -16.85 13.96 -6.52
CA GLU A 139 -16.54 14.39 -5.16
C GLU A 139 -16.84 13.28 -4.16
N ARG A 140 -16.05 13.20 -3.07
CA ARG A 140 -16.08 12.06 -2.14
C ARG A 140 -17.48 11.76 -1.59
N GLN A 141 -18.25 12.78 -1.29
CA GLN A 141 -19.59 12.64 -0.71
C GLN A 141 -20.66 12.35 -1.78
N GLU A 142 -20.39 12.71 -3.04
CA GLU A 142 -21.32 12.61 -4.16
C GLU A 142 -21.19 11.30 -4.93
N ALA A 143 -20.05 10.61 -4.78
CA ALA A 143 -19.80 9.31 -5.40
C ALA A 143 -20.81 8.21 -4.99
N GLY A 144 -21.50 8.38 -3.85
CA GLY A 144 -22.53 7.46 -3.37
C GLY A 144 -21.98 6.14 -2.83
N GLU A 145 -22.89 5.21 -2.53
CA GLU A 145 -22.57 3.88 -2.01
C GLU A 145 -23.15 2.76 -2.90
N ARG A 146 -22.48 1.60 -2.86
CA ARG A 146 -22.88 0.36 -3.53
C ARG A 146 -22.69 -0.83 -2.60
N ASN A 147 -23.81 -1.47 -2.26
CA ASN A 147 -23.79 -2.75 -1.55
C ASN A 147 -23.47 -3.86 -2.54
N VAL A 148 -22.47 -4.68 -2.21
CA VAL A 148 -22.06 -5.84 -3.02
C VAL A 148 -22.37 -7.15 -2.28
N GLN A 149 -22.65 -8.21 -3.04
CA GLN A 149 -22.80 -9.56 -2.50
C GLN A 149 -21.54 -10.38 -2.79
N LEU A 150 -20.92 -10.97 -1.76
CA LEU A 150 -19.60 -11.62 -1.82
C LEU A 150 -19.64 -13.03 -1.23
#